data_AF-A3EY08-F1
#
_entry.id   AF-A3EY08-F1
#
_cell.length_a   1.000
_cell.length_b   1.000
_cell.length_c   1.000
_cell.angle_alpha   90.00
_cell.angle_beta   90.00
_cell.angle_gamma   90.00
#
_symmetry.space_group_name_H-M   'P 1'
#
loop_
_entity.id
_entity.type
_entity.pdbx_description
1 polymer ?
#
loop_
_entity_poly.entity_id
_entity_poly.type
_entity_poly.pdbx_seq_one_letter_code
_entity_poly.pdbx_strand_id
1 'polypeptide(L)'
;TPLLAPHFKVGDYVDVRGLTIQRGFQGVMKRWGFHGQPATHGQTKTHRRPGTIGRGRDKKVQIGKKLPGHMGYRYRTLRGLQILRMNTKYNVIWVQGQAIAGDTNSIVYVYDTNVTHKLHNHKNQPMFPTFYPEDLTEPLPEDILVPELFDFSKPTITYEVPKETKKKKK
;
A
#
# COMPACT_ATOMS: atom_id res chain seq x y z
N THR A 1 3.61 -19.56 -21.37
CA THR A 1 3.21 -20.11 -20.06
C THR A 1 2.31 -19.09 -19.38
N PRO A 2 1.06 -19.45 -19.02
CA PRO A 2 0.18 -18.56 -18.27
C PRO A 2 0.75 -18.32 -16.87
N LEU A 3 0.61 -17.10 -16.35
CA LEU A 3 0.90 -16.78 -14.95
C LEU A 3 -0.42 -16.65 -14.20
N LEU A 4 -0.54 -17.40 -13.11
CA LEU A 4 -1.73 -17.43 -12.27
C LEU A 4 -1.43 -16.75 -10.93
N ALA A 5 -2.49 -16.37 -10.20
CA ALA A 5 -2.34 -15.78 -8.87
C ALA A 5 -1.50 -16.62 -7.87
N PRO A 6 -1.58 -17.98 -7.87
CA PRO A 6 -0.79 -18.81 -6.97
C PRO A 6 0.72 -18.81 -7.22
N HIS A 7 1.22 -18.01 -8.18
CA HIS A 7 2.65 -17.69 -8.26
C HIS A 7 3.19 -17.15 -6.93
N PHE A 8 2.37 -16.37 -6.20
CA PHE A 8 2.69 -15.90 -4.85
C PHE A 8 2.09 -16.83 -3.79
N LYS A 9 2.68 -16.85 -2.59
CA LYS A 9 2.11 -17.57 -1.44
C LYS A 9 1.38 -16.60 -0.50
N VAL A 10 0.33 -17.10 0.13
CA VAL A 10 -0.41 -16.34 1.14
C VAL A 10 0.48 -16.15 2.38
N GLY A 11 0.57 -14.91 2.87
CA GLY A 11 1.51 -14.50 3.92
C GLY A 11 2.82 -13.88 3.41
N ASP A 12 3.13 -14.00 2.12
CA ASP A 12 4.29 -13.35 1.51
C ASP A 12 4.13 -11.83 1.44
N TYR A 13 5.26 -11.14 1.29
CA TYR A 13 5.32 -9.70 1.12
C TYR A 13 5.68 -9.34 -0.32
N VAL A 14 4.89 -8.45 -0.90
CA VAL A 14 5.07 -7.96 -2.27
C VAL A 14 5.23 -6.44 -2.32
N ASP A 15 5.90 -5.98 -3.36
CA ASP A 15 5.97 -4.58 -3.74
C ASP A 15 5.01 -4.37 -4.93
N VAL A 16 4.10 -3.39 -4.80
CA VAL A 16 3.14 -3.06 -5.85
C VAL A 16 3.48 -1.70 -6.43
N ARG A 17 3.79 -1.66 -7.73
CA ARG A 17 4.09 -0.44 -8.47
C ARG A 17 2.96 -0.13 -9.43
N GLY A 18 2.41 1.08 -9.33
CA GLY A 18 1.33 1.54 -10.20
C GLY A 18 1.47 3.00 -10.58
N LEU A 19 0.66 3.43 -11.55
CA LEU A 19 0.61 4.82 -12.00
C LEU A 19 -0.36 5.59 -11.11
N THR A 20 0.11 6.63 -10.42
CA THR A 20 -0.75 7.42 -9.53
C THR A 20 -1.83 8.19 -10.27
N ILE A 21 -3.00 8.34 -9.63
CA ILE A 21 -4.15 9.11 -10.11
C ILE A 21 -3.71 10.49 -10.59
N GLN A 22 -4.08 10.84 -11.83
CA GLN A 22 -3.77 12.14 -12.41
C GLN A 22 -4.64 13.24 -11.82
N ARG A 23 -4.01 14.30 -11.30
CA ARG A 23 -4.70 15.47 -10.71
C ARG A 23 -4.47 16.77 -11.48
N GLY A 24 -3.79 16.69 -12.63
CA GLY A 24 -3.51 17.86 -13.49
C GLY A 24 -2.56 18.88 -12.86
N PHE A 25 -2.63 20.13 -13.30
CA PHE A 25 -1.85 21.23 -12.73
C PHE A 25 -2.44 21.64 -11.37
N GLN A 26 -1.66 21.45 -10.30
CA GLN A 26 -2.09 21.74 -8.94
C GLN A 26 -1.29 22.88 -8.31
N GLY A 27 -1.99 23.68 -7.49
CA GLY A 27 -1.40 24.72 -6.67
C GLY A 27 -0.54 24.15 -5.53
N VAL A 28 0.28 25.01 -4.92
CA VAL A 28 1.26 24.59 -3.90
C VAL A 28 0.66 23.95 -2.65
N MET A 29 -0.54 24.38 -2.26
CA MET A 29 -1.22 23.79 -1.09
C MET A 29 -1.61 22.33 -1.32
N LYS A 30 -2.21 22.00 -2.47
CA LYS A 30 -2.62 20.63 -2.79
C LYS A 30 -1.43 19.75 -3.21
N ARG A 31 -0.47 20.32 -3.95
CA ARG A 31 0.69 19.58 -4.47
C ARG A 31 1.74 19.26 -3.39
N TRP A 32 1.97 20.20 -2.46
CA TRP A 32 3.08 20.12 -1.50
C TRP A 32 2.65 20.24 -0.03
N GLY A 33 1.36 20.44 0.26
CA GLY A 33 0.87 20.58 1.64
C GLY A 33 1.23 21.93 2.28
N PHE A 34 1.41 23.00 1.50
CA PHE A 34 1.64 24.34 2.08
C PHE A 34 0.41 24.83 2.84
N HIS A 35 0.62 25.45 4.00
CA HIS A 35 -0.45 25.98 4.85
C HIS A 35 -1.21 27.18 4.24
N GLY A 36 -0.55 27.94 3.35
CA GLY A 36 -1.11 29.17 2.80
C GLY A 36 -1.01 30.35 3.78
N GLN A 37 -1.93 31.30 3.66
CA GLN A 37 -1.94 32.56 4.40
C GLN A 37 -3.32 32.71 5.06
N PRO A 38 -3.42 33.45 6.17
CA PRO A 38 -4.69 33.61 6.88
C PRO A 38 -5.78 34.19 5.97
N ALA A 39 -7.04 33.85 6.29
CA ALA A 39 -8.20 34.36 5.56
C ALA A 39 -8.54 35.81 5.96
N THR A 40 -8.32 36.17 7.22
CA THR A 40 -8.67 37.47 7.83
C THR A 40 -7.44 38.35 8.11
N HIS A 41 -7.64 39.49 8.78
CA HIS A 41 -6.60 40.46 9.17
C HIS A 41 -5.84 41.11 8.00
N GLY A 42 -6.58 41.62 7.01
CA GLY A 42 -6.02 42.48 5.94
C GLY A 42 -5.30 41.74 4.82
N GLN A 43 -5.32 40.40 4.80
CA GLN A 43 -4.70 39.64 3.74
C GLN A 43 -5.47 39.82 2.41
N THR A 44 -4.80 40.37 1.39
CA THR A 44 -5.44 40.69 0.11
C THR A 44 -4.91 39.80 -1.01
N LYS A 45 -5.75 38.91 -1.57
CA LYS A 45 -5.46 38.09 -2.76
C LYS A 45 -4.23 37.15 -2.66
N THR A 46 -3.78 36.78 -1.44
CA THR A 46 -2.63 35.88 -1.27
C THR A 46 -2.89 34.56 -0.54
N HIS A 47 -4.13 34.25 -0.15
CA HIS A 47 -4.50 33.10 0.70
C HIS A 47 -3.88 31.73 0.31
N ARG A 48 -3.61 31.52 -0.99
CA ARG A 48 -3.10 30.24 -1.53
C ARG A 48 -1.75 30.36 -2.25
N ARG A 49 -1.03 31.47 -2.04
CA ARG A 49 0.26 31.74 -2.72
C ARG A 49 1.42 30.99 -2.04
N PRO A 50 2.50 30.68 -2.76
CA PRO A 50 3.69 30.03 -2.19
C PRO A 50 4.42 30.85 -1.11
N GLY A 51 4.20 32.16 -1.05
CA GLY A 51 5.01 33.05 -0.22
C GLY A 51 6.40 33.24 -0.83
N THR A 52 7.43 33.31 0.02
CA THR A 52 8.81 33.51 -0.42
C THR A 52 9.39 32.29 -1.14
N ILE A 53 10.00 32.51 -2.30
CA ILE A 53 10.55 31.45 -3.17
C ILE A 53 12.05 31.26 -2.94
N GLY A 54 12.76 32.28 -2.43
CA GLY A 54 14.23 32.26 -2.27
C GLY A 54 14.73 33.25 -1.21
N ARG A 55 16.06 33.31 -1.07
CA ARG A 55 16.75 34.27 -0.21
C ARG A 55 17.24 35.43 -1.07
N GLY A 56 17.17 36.67 -0.58
CA GLY A 56 17.50 37.87 -1.38
C GLY A 56 18.94 37.94 -1.92
N ARG A 57 19.88 37.20 -1.32
CA ARG A 57 21.28 37.12 -1.81
C ARG A 57 21.46 36.13 -2.97
N ASP A 58 20.51 35.20 -3.16
CA ASP A 58 20.56 34.23 -4.25
C ASP A 58 19.87 34.82 -5.49
N LYS A 59 20.64 35.07 -6.55
CA LYS A 59 20.12 35.62 -7.82
C LYS A 59 19.24 34.64 -8.61
N LYS A 60 19.07 33.40 -8.14
CA LYS A 60 18.34 32.33 -8.83
C LYS A 60 17.47 31.53 -7.86
N VAL A 61 16.40 30.94 -8.39
CA VAL A 61 15.60 29.96 -7.65
C VAL A 61 16.39 28.65 -7.55
N GLN A 62 16.44 28.06 -6.36
CA GLN A 62 17.11 26.78 -6.13
C GLN A 62 16.45 25.65 -6.94
N ILE A 63 17.26 24.79 -7.55
CA ILE A 63 16.79 23.62 -8.31
C ILE A 63 16.04 22.70 -7.35
N GLY A 64 14.86 22.23 -7.77
CA GLY A 64 13.99 21.41 -6.92
C GLY A 64 13.11 22.19 -5.94
N LYS A 65 13.09 23.53 -6.00
CA LYS A 65 12.16 24.34 -5.20
C LYS A 65 10.70 23.94 -5.47
N LYS A 66 9.95 23.72 -4.40
CA LYS A 66 8.52 23.35 -4.43
C LYS A 66 7.68 24.50 -4.99
N LEU A 67 7.16 24.31 -6.21
CA LEU A 67 6.35 25.27 -6.97
C LEU A 67 5.08 24.61 -7.52
N PRO A 68 4.05 25.36 -7.94
CA PRO A 68 2.86 24.76 -8.55
C PRO A 68 3.21 24.01 -9.83
N GLY A 69 2.39 23.03 -10.22
CA GLY A 69 2.67 22.21 -11.40
C GLY A 69 1.90 20.91 -11.41
N HIS A 70 2.21 20.06 -12.40
CA HIS A 70 1.52 18.78 -12.59
C HIS A 70 1.71 17.83 -11.40
N MET A 71 0.60 17.27 -10.92
CA MET A 71 0.51 16.34 -9.79
C MET A 71 -0.14 15.03 -10.22
N GLY A 72 0.43 13.92 -9.76
CA GLY A 72 -0.02 12.56 -10.15
C GLY A 72 0.62 12.10 -11.46
N TYR A 73 0.03 11.08 -12.10
CA TYR A 73 0.50 10.48 -13.34
C TYR A 73 1.99 10.10 -13.33
N ARG A 74 2.45 9.58 -12.19
CA ARG A 74 3.82 9.10 -11.99
C ARG A 74 3.80 7.74 -11.34
N TYR A 75 4.76 6.89 -11.70
CA TYR A 75 4.93 5.60 -11.04
C TYR A 75 5.30 5.78 -9.58
N ARG A 76 4.57 5.08 -8.70
CA ARG A 76 4.91 4.93 -7.29
C ARG A 76 4.81 3.47 -6.91
N THR A 77 5.74 3.05 -6.05
CA THR A 77 5.78 1.71 -5.49
C THR A 77 5.41 1.80 -4.02
N LEU A 78 4.47 0.97 -3.61
CA LEU A 78 4.19 0.68 -2.21
C LEU A 78 4.89 -0.62 -1.87
N ARG A 79 5.66 -0.62 -0.79
CA ARG A 79 6.59 -1.70 -0.49
C ARG A 79 6.20 -2.50 0.73
N GLY A 80 6.53 -3.79 0.71
CA GLY A 80 6.35 -4.70 1.85
C GLY A 80 4.90 -4.87 2.28
N LEU A 81 3.99 -5.00 1.30
CA LEU A 81 2.58 -5.26 1.52
C LEU A 81 2.36 -6.78 1.65
N GLN A 82 1.64 -7.23 2.68
CA GLN A 82 1.40 -8.65 2.91
C GLN A 82 0.22 -9.16 2.07
N ILE A 83 0.29 -10.38 1.55
CA ILE A 83 -0.84 -11.06 0.92
C ILE A 83 -1.68 -11.73 2.02
N LEU A 84 -2.94 -11.30 2.16
CA LEU A 84 -3.85 -11.76 3.23
C LEU A 84 -4.74 -12.93 2.81
N ARG A 85 -5.19 -12.92 1.56
CA ARG A 85 -6.06 -13.93 0.97
C ARG A 85 -5.74 -14.06 -0.50
N MET A 86 -5.96 -15.24 -1.04
CA MET A 86 -5.89 -15.51 -2.47
C MET A 86 -7.05 -16.40 -2.90
N ASN A 87 -7.60 -16.11 -4.08
CA ASN A 87 -8.62 -16.93 -4.69
C ASN A 87 -8.09 -17.52 -6.00
N THR A 88 -8.05 -18.85 -6.04
CA THR A 88 -7.44 -19.63 -7.13
C THR A 88 -8.33 -19.71 -8.37
N LYS A 89 -9.65 -19.66 -8.18
CA LYS A 89 -10.64 -19.75 -9.27
C LYS A 89 -10.72 -18.47 -10.10
N TYR A 90 -10.73 -17.31 -9.46
CA TYR A 90 -10.83 -16.00 -10.12
C TYR A 90 -9.48 -15.29 -10.31
N ASN A 91 -8.38 -15.90 -9.85
CA ASN A 91 -7.04 -15.31 -9.85
C ASN A 91 -6.99 -13.93 -9.17
N VAL A 92 -7.58 -13.83 -7.98
CA VAL A 92 -7.63 -12.58 -7.20
C VAL A 92 -6.71 -12.67 -6.00
N ILE A 93 -5.97 -11.60 -5.75
CA ILE A 93 -5.03 -11.46 -4.62
C ILE A 93 -5.49 -10.29 -3.75
N TRP A 94 -5.65 -10.53 -2.45
CA TRP A 94 -5.93 -9.49 -1.47
C TRP A 94 -4.63 -9.09 -0.78
N VAL A 95 -4.26 -7.82 -0.94
CA VAL A 95 -3.03 -7.26 -0.41
C VAL A 95 -3.35 -6.29 0.73
N GLN A 96 -2.61 -6.38 1.83
CA GLN A 96 -2.71 -5.50 2.98
C GLN A 96 -2.20 -4.10 2.63
N GLY A 97 -3.06 -3.09 2.65
CA GLY A 97 -2.67 -1.70 2.42
C GLY A 97 -3.87 -0.78 2.28
N GLN A 98 -3.64 0.53 2.45
CA GLN A 98 -4.73 1.51 2.44
C GLN A 98 -5.19 1.89 1.02
N ALA A 99 -4.26 2.01 0.07
CA ALA A 99 -4.59 2.26 -1.33
C ALA A 99 -3.39 1.89 -2.22
N ILE A 100 -3.63 1.09 -3.26
CA ILE A 100 -2.64 0.83 -4.31
C ILE A 100 -2.54 2.07 -5.21
N ALA A 101 -1.34 2.35 -5.75
CA ALA A 101 -1.15 3.48 -6.64
C ALA A 101 -1.91 3.30 -7.96
N GLY A 102 -3.00 4.05 -8.13
CA GLY A 102 -3.77 4.10 -9.36
C GLY A 102 -5.26 4.19 -9.11
N ASP A 103 -6.02 4.37 -10.18
CA ASP A 103 -7.48 4.28 -10.16
C ASP A 103 -7.91 2.80 -10.15
N THR A 104 -9.17 2.54 -9.81
CA THR A 104 -9.76 1.21 -9.94
C THR A 104 -9.66 0.74 -11.39
N ASN A 105 -9.37 -0.55 -11.60
CA ASN A 105 -9.13 -1.16 -12.92
C ASN A 105 -7.85 -0.70 -13.65
N SER A 106 -6.94 0.02 -12.98
CA SER A 106 -5.63 0.33 -13.55
C SER A 106 -4.67 -0.86 -13.50
N ILE A 107 -3.74 -0.92 -14.45
CA ILE A 107 -2.70 -1.94 -14.47
C ILE A 107 -1.63 -1.61 -13.44
N VAL A 108 -1.24 -2.62 -12.67
CA VAL A 108 -0.17 -2.53 -11.67
C VAL A 108 0.84 -3.64 -11.88
N TYR A 109 2.08 -3.37 -11.50
CA TYR A 109 3.17 -4.35 -11.46
C TYR A 109 3.28 -4.86 -10.04
N VAL A 110 3.25 -6.18 -9.89
CA VAL A 110 3.44 -6.87 -8.61
C VAL A 110 4.70 -7.71 -8.73
N TYR A 111 5.58 -7.61 -7.75
CA TYR A 111 6.80 -8.39 -7.66
C TYR A 111 7.18 -8.58 -6.20
N ASP A 112 8.12 -9.49 -5.93
CA ASP A 112 8.59 -9.78 -4.58
C ASP A 112 9.15 -8.52 -3.91
N THR A 113 8.94 -8.42 -2.60
CA THR A 113 9.39 -7.25 -1.84
C THR A 113 10.91 -7.08 -1.91
N ASN A 114 11.38 -5.84 -2.00
CA ASN A 114 12.81 -5.54 -1.80
C ASN A 114 13.14 -5.15 -0.35
N VAL A 115 12.20 -5.31 0.58
CA VAL A 115 12.39 -4.95 1.99
C VAL A 115 13.11 -6.08 2.72
N THR A 116 14.33 -5.82 3.20
CA THR A 116 15.28 -6.82 3.71
C THR A 116 14.69 -7.79 4.73
N HIS A 117 13.95 -7.30 5.73
CA HIS A 117 13.38 -8.14 6.80
C HIS A 117 12.09 -8.88 6.40
N LYS A 118 11.58 -8.64 5.20
CA LYS A 118 10.36 -9.24 4.64
C LYS A 118 10.63 -10.12 3.43
N LEU A 119 11.90 -10.22 3.02
CA LEU A 119 12.32 -11.09 1.93
C LEU A 119 12.03 -12.56 2.26
N HIS A 120 11.86 -13.35 1.19
CA HIS A 120 11.82 -14.80 1.30
C HIS A 120 13.07 -15.32 2.00
N ASN A 121 12.85 -16.32 2.86
CA ASN A 121 13.88 -16.95 3.66
C ASN A 121 13.89 -18.46 3.38
N HIS A 122 14.86 -19.19 3.93
CA HIS A 122 14.90 -20.66 3.80
C HIS A 122 13.60 -21.36 4.21
N LYS A 123 12.87 -20.81 5.20
CA LYS A 123 11.58 -21.34 5.68
C LYS A 123 10.41 -21.01 4.75
N ASN A 124 10.52 -19.91 4.00
CA ASN A 124 9.46 -19.41 3.14
C ASN A 124 10.06 -19.14 1.76
N GLN A 125 10.24 -20.22 0.99
CA GLN A 125 10.79 -20.16 -0.36
C GLN A 125 9.68 -19.81 -1.36
N PRO A 126 9.92 -18.94 -2.33
CA PRO A 126 8.96 -18.64 -3.38
C PRO A 126 8.76 -19.86 -4.30
N MET A 127 7.71 -19.84 -5.11
CA MET A 127 7.55 -20.83 -6.17
C MET A 127 8.51 -20.51 -7.30
N PHE A 128 9.40 -21.45 -7.64
CA PHE A 128 10.39 -21.26 -8.70
C PHE A 128 10.25 -22.39 -9.74
N PRO A 129 10.18 -22.08 -11.05
CA PRO A 129 10.17 -20.74 -11.66
C PRO A 129 8.82 -20.01 -11.54
N THR A 130 7.73 -20.76 -11.43
CA THR A 130 6.36 -20.25 -11.22
C THR A 130 5.48 -21.43 -10.77
N PHE A 131 4.23 -21.15 -10.41
CA PHE A 131 3.21 -22.16 -10.13
C PHE A 131 2.72 -22.84 -11.42
N TYR A 132 2.69 -24.18 -11.42
CA TYR A 132 2.06 -25.00 -12.46
C TYR A 132 0.90 -25.80 -11.86
N PRO A 133 -0.31 -25.69 -12.39
CA PRO A 133 -1.46 -26.43 -11.86
C PRO A 133 -1.37 -27.94 -12.14
N GLU A 134 -0.59 -28.35 -13.15
CA GLU A 134 -0.41 -29.74 -13.57
C GLU A 134 0.42 -30.57 -12.57
N ASP A 135 1.30 -29.92 -11.81
CA ASP A 135 2.19 -30.58 -10.85
C ASP A 135 1.47 -31.02 -9.58
N LEU A 136 0.24 -30.53 -9.35
CA LEU A 136 -0.54 -30.84 -8.18
C LEU A 136 -1.42 -32.07 -8.40
N THR A 137 -1.27 -33.06 -7.53
CA THR A 137 -2.16 -34.24 -7.48
C THR A 137 -3.59 -33.86 -7.10
N GLU A 138 -3.76 -32.83 -6.26
CA GLU A 138 -5.05 -32.34 -5.78
C GLU A 138 -5.20 -30.84 -6.09
N PRO A 139 -6.37 -30.38 -6.54
CA PRO A 139 -6.59 -28.97 -6.81
C PRO A 139 -6.49 -28.15 -5.53
N LEU A 140 -5.86 -26.97 -5.62
CA LEU A 140 -5.84 -26.02 -4.51
C LEU A 140 -7.27 -25.63 -4.09
N PRO A 141 -7.49 -25.35 -2.80
CA PRO A 141 -8.78 -24.83 -2.35
C PRO A 141 -9.11 -23.51 -3.04
N GLU A 142 -10.40 -23.18 -3.12
CA GLU A 142 -10.88 -21.98 -3.81
C GLU A 142 -10.36 -20.70 -3.14
N ASP A 143 -10.34 -20.66 -1.81
CA ASP A 143 -9.82 -19.56 -1.01
C ASP A 143 -8.73 -20.02 -0.05
N ILE A 144 -7.58 -19.35 -0.11
CA ILE A 144 -6.45 -19.55 0.80
C ILE A 144 -6.32 -18.29 1.66
N LEU A 145 -6.40 -18.44 2.99
CA LEU A 145 -6.32 -17.32 3.94
C LEU A 145 -5.04 -17.43 4.79
N VAL A 146 -4.48 -16.29 5.20
CA VAL A 146 -3.43 -16.26 6.23
C VAL A 146 -4.01 -16.79 7.55
N PRO A 147 -3.26 -17.57 8.36
CA PRO A 147 -3.76 -18.10 9.63
C PRO A 147 -4.30 -17.06 10.62
N GLU A 148 -3.79 -15.83 10.55
CA GLU A 148 -4.20 -14.70 11.38
C GLU A 148 -5.54 -14.09 10.93
N LEU A 149 -5.97 -14.35 9.70
CA LEU A 149 -7.21 -13.81 9.14
C LEU A 149 -8.39 -14.69 9.57
N PHE A 150 -9.42 -14.08 10.13
CA PHE A 150 -10.64 -14.79 10.49
C PHE A 150 -11.37 -15.28 9.22
N ASP A 151 -11.68 -16.57 9.21
CA ASP A 151 -12.51 -17.18 8.17
C ASP A 151 -13.98 -17.04 8.57
N PHE A 152 -14.75 -16.32 7.75
CA PHE A 152 -16.16 -16.04 8.01
C PHE A 152 -17.07 -17.29 7.99
N SER A 153 -16.56 -18.43 7.54
CA SER A 153 -17.26 -19.71 7.63
C SER A 153 -17.21 -20.31 9.05
N LYS A 154 -16.26 -19.87 9.88
CA LYS A 154 -16.07 -20.35 11.25
C LYS A 154 -17.03 -19.63 12.22
N PRO A 155 -17.36 -20.24 13.37
CA PRO A 155 -18.18 -19.58 14.38
C PRO A 155 -17.55 -18.28 14.87
N THR A 156 -18.41 -17.34 15.30
CA THR A 156 -18.01 -16.03 15.81
C THR A 156 -16.97 -16.14 16.93
N ILE A 157 -15.98 -15.24 16.91
CA ILE A 157 -14.93 -15.18 17.92
C ILE A 157 -15.54 -14.83 19.28
N THR A 158 -15.35 -15.71 20.26
CA THR A 158 -15.74 -15.48 21.67
C THR A 158 -14.51 -15.30 22.53
N TYR A 159 -14.42 -14.17 23.24
CA TYR A 159 -13.36 -13.92 24.21
C TYR A 159 -13.84 -14.32 25.61
N GLU A 160 -13.16 -15.27 26.24
CA GLU A 160 -13.43 -15.60 27.64
C GLU A 160 -12.92 -14.47 28.55
N VAL A 161 -13.81 -13.89 29.35
CA VAL A 161 -13.41 -12.89 30.35
C VAL A 161 -12.62 -13.60 31.45
N PRO A 162 -11.38 -13.18 31.76
CA PRO A 162 -10.61 -13.80 32.83
C PRO A 162 -11.36 -13.66 34.16
N LYS A 163 -11.68 -14.78 34.81
CA LYS A 163 -12.35 -14.79 36.11
C LYS A 163 -11.46 -14.10 37.15
N GLU A 164 -11.96 -13.02 37.77
CA GLU A 164 -11.29 -12.34 38.87
C GLU A 164 -11.03 -13.33 40.03
N THR A 165 -9.77 -13.71 40.20
CA THR A 165 -9.34 -14.41 41.42
C THR A 165 -9.31 -13.39 42.55
N LYS A 166 -10.39 -13.30 43.34
CA LYS A 166 -10.39 -12.55 44.60
C LYS A 166 -9.28 -13.11 45.49
N LYS A 167 -8.10 -12.48 45.51
CA LYS A 167 -7.06 -12.75 46.50
C LYS A 167 -7.68 -12.49 47.87
N LYS A 168 -7.97 -13.56 48.62
CA LYS A 168 -8.30 -13.46 50.05
C LYS A 168 -7.11 -12.77 50.73
N LYS A 169 -7.30 -11.53 51.17
CA LYS A 169 -6.37 -10.88 52.09
C LYS A 169 -6.36 -11.74 53.36
N LYS A 170 -5.18 -12.27 53.70
CA LYS A 170 -4.90 -12.82 55.04
C LYS A 170 -4.79 -11.67 56.03
#